data_AF-A0A2Y9I5G2-F1
#
_entry.id   AF-A0A2Y9I5G2-F1
#
_cell.length_a   1.000
_cell.length_b   1.000
_cell.length_c   1.000
_cell.angle_alpha   90.00
_cell.angle_beta   90.00
_cell.angle_gamma   90.00
#
_symmetry.space_group_name_H-M   'P 1'
#
loop_
_entity.id
_entity.type
_entity.pdbx_description
1 polymer ?
#
loop_
_entity_poly.entity_id
_entity_poly.type
_entity_poly.pdbx_seq_one_letter_code
_entity_poly.pdbx_strand_id
1 'polypeptide(L)'
;MALTMELYGTPASRLDSFVAQWLQPHREQKEEVLEAVWTVQKFLREEHFEGDCGLDQKVRVLKVLKVGSFGNGTALRNSLEVDLVVFLSCFHSFQQEAKHHRAILNLMRKKLWYCQDLLALGLEDVEIVQGVPDALVFTIQTRGTAEPITVTIVPAYRALEPSVSNSQPQPEVYVNLIEAHGYPGNFSPSFSELQRNFVKHRPTKLKSLLRLVKHWYLQTARDIQVTVEQWGYSDLIFRVNPYEPIKKVQEKIWQTWDSLGLQHLSLQEPGGKRQLLSSQCCLADYSIFSNIRLYLVETTSFEIQVFVKNHDGGSHAYAIDPKSFILGLKQQIEDKQGLPRKQQQLEFQGQVLQDWLSLCSYGIQDSDTLILSRKKAERFPFSPS
;
A
#
# COMPACT_ATOMS: atom_id res chain seq x y z
N MET A 1 1.36 30.30 12.94
CA MET A 1 1.01 28.95 12.44
C MET A 1 1.05 29.00 10.93
N ALA A 2 2.16 28.57 10.31
CA ALA A 2 2.29 28.63 8.86
C ALA A 2 1.45 27.52 8.24
N LEU A 3 0.38 27.89 7.53
CA LEU A 3 -0.38 26.99 6.66
C LEU A 3 0.60 26.31 5.72
N THR A 4 0.78 24.99 5.85
CA THR A 4 1.42 24.17 4.83
C THR A 4 0.63 24.35 3.54
N MET A 5 1.18 25.07 2.56
CA MET A 5 0.59 25.12 1.23
C MET A 5 0.61 23.70 0.65
N GLU A 6 -0.58 23.18 0.34
CA GLU A 6 -0.73 21.90 -0.36
C GLU A 6 -0.49 22.09 -1.86
N LEU A 7 0.12 21.10 -2.51
CA LEU A 7 0.46 21.17 -3.93
C LEU A 7 -0.79 21.45 -4.78
N TYR A 8 -1.92 20.81 -4.46
CA TYR A 8 -3.20 20.99 -5.15
C TYR A 8 -3.79 22.40 -5.01
N GLY A 9 -3.47 23.12 -3.93
CA GLY A 9 -3.86 24.52 -3.73
C GLY A 9 -2.95 25.53 -4.45
N THR A 10 -1.90 25.06 -5.12
CA THR A 10 -0.93 25.93 -5.78
C THR A 10 -1.25 26.07 -7.28
N PRO A 11 -1.53 27.29 -7.78
CA PRO A 11 -1.75 27.52 -9.21
C PRO A 11 -0.54 27.09 -10.05
N ALA A 12 -0.77 26.63 -11.27
CA ALA A 12 0.29 26.21 -12.20
C ALA A 12 1.38 27.29 -12.38
N SER A 13 1.00 28.56 -12.41
CA SER A 13 1.91 29.71 -12.53
C SER A 13 2.85 29.92 -11.33
N ARG A 14 2.55 29.31 -10.17
CA ARG A 14 3.31 29.45 -8.92
C ARG A 14 4.09 28.20 -8.53
N LEU A 15 4.08 27.14 -9.36
CA LEU A 15 4.77 25.88 -9.05
C LEU A 15 6.27 26.05 -8.89
N ASP A 16 6.90 26.95 -9.64
CA ASP A 16 8.34 27.24 -9.48
C ASP A 16 8.66 27.83 -8.10
N SER A 17 7.85 28.80 -7.65
CA SER A 17 7.98 29.38 -6.32
C SER A 17 7.72 28.34 -5.23
N PHE A 18 6.75 27.45 -5.46
CA PHE A 18 6.47 26.34 -4.55
C PHE A 18 7.68 25.41 -4.41
N VAL A 19 8.31 24.99 -5.51
CA VAL A 19 9.51 24.16 -5.48
C VAL A 19 10.64 24.86 -4.71
N ALA A 20 10.89 26.14 -4.99
CA ALA A 20 11.98 26.89 -4.37
C ALA A 20 11.78 27.09 -2.84
N GLN A 21 10.55 27.36 -2.39
CA GLN A 21 10.27 27.68 -1.00
C GLN A 21 10.02 26.44 -0.13
N TRP A 22 9.39 25.40 -0.69
CA TRP A 22 8.88 24.27 0.09
C TRP A 22 9.60 22.95 -0.19
N LEU A 23 10.15 22.75 -1.39
CA LEU A 23 10.75 21.46 -1.76
C LEU A 23 12.27 21.43 -1.75
N GLN A 24 12.93 22.56 -1.95
CA GLN A 24 14.39 22.61 -1.90
C GLN A 24 14.91 22.48 -0.46
N PRO A 25 15.93 21.63 -0.22
CA PRO A 25 16.56 21.52 1.07
C PRO A 25 17.35 22.77 1.41
N HIS A 26 17.28 23.17 2.68
CA HIS A 26 18.11 24.23 3.21
C HIS A 26 19.58 23.82 3.15
N ARG A 27 20.43 24.79 2.83
CA ARG A 27 21.86 24.52 2.65
C ARG A 27 22.50 24.00 3.93
N GLU A 28 22.20 24.63 5.05
CA GLU A 28 22.76 24.30 6.37
C GLU A 28 22.37 22.89 6.80
N GLN A 29 21.07 22.55 6.78
CA GLN A 29 20.58 21.21 7.10
C GLN A 29 21.21 20.14 6.19
N LYS A 30 21.34 20.43 4.89
CA LYS A 30 21.99 19.51 3.95
C LYS A 30 23.47 19.31 4.28
N GLU A 31 24.20 20.35 4.64
CA GLU A 31 25.61 20.27 5.03
C GLU A 31 25.77 19.44 6.31
N GLU A 32 24.87 19.61 7.28
CA GLU A 32 24.86 18.87 8.54
C GLU A 32 24.60 17.36 8.33
N VAL A 33 23.60 17.01 7.51
CA VAL A 33 23.34 15.61 7.11
C VAL A 33 24.55 15.01 6.40
N LEU A 34 25.19 15.77 5.52
CA LEU A 34 26.36 15.30 4.78
C LEU A 34 27.59 15.10 5.68
N GLU A 35 27.73 15.86 6.76
CA GLU A 35 28.78 15.69 7.75
C GLU A 35 28.58 14.39 8.55
N ALA A 36 27.37 14.13 9.06
CA ALA A 36 27.06 12.88 9.77
C ALA A 36 27.30 11.65 8.88
N VAL A 37 26.86 11.71 7.61
CA VAL A 37 27.10 10.65 6.63
C VAL A 37 28.59 10.50 6.30
N TRP A 38 29.37 11.58 6.33
CA TRP A 38 30.81 11.50 6.08
C TRP A 38 31.52 10.63 7.12
N THR A 39 31.11 10.69 8.39
CA THR A 39 31.59 9.80 9.45
C THR A 39 31.32 8.32 9.13
N VAL A 40 30.12 8.00 8.65
CA VAL A 40 29.78 6.64 8.17
C VAL A 40 30.69 6.23 7.01
N GLN A 41 30.89 7.12 6.03
CA GLN A 41 31.77 6.83 4.88
C GLN A 41 33.23 6.62 5.29
N LYS A 42 33.70 7.35 6.29
CA LYS A 42 35.04 7.22 6.85
C LYS A 42 35.19 5.86 7.54
N PHE A 43 34.27 5.53 8.45
CA PHE A 43 34.20 4.22 9.12
C PHE A 43 34.27 3.06 8.11
N LEU A 44 33.40 3.09 7.10
CA LEU A 44 33.37 2.03 6.08
C LEU A 44 34.69 1.86 5.32
N ARG A 45 35.46 2.94 5.11
CA ARG A 45 36.73 2.88 4.37
C ARG A 45 37.91 2.42 5.23
N GLU A 46 37.88 2.72 6.52
CA GLU A 46 38.98 2.42 7.45
C GLU A 46 38.82 1.02 8.07
N GLU A 47 37.58 0.53 8.19
CA GLU A 47 37.30 -0.77 8.77
C GLU A 47 37.75 -1.97 7.93
N HIS A 48 38.21 -2.98 8.65
CA HIS A 48 38.55 -4.28 8.09
C HIS A 48 37.48 -5.29 8.52
N PHE A 49 36.72 -5.79 7.55
CA PHE A 49 35.66 -6.74 7.79
C PHE A 49 36.25 -8.16 7.74
N GLU A 50 36.78 -8.61 8.89
CA GLU A 50 37.23 -9.99 9.10
C GLU A 50 36.05 -10.83 9.63
N GLY A 51 35.73 -11.95 8.97
CA GLY A 51 34.66 -12.84 9.41
C GLY A 51 34.70 -14.21 8.71
N ASP A 52 34.07 -15.21 9.35
CA ASP A 52 33.99 -16.63 8.93
C ASP A 52 33.16 -16.89 7.66
N CYS A 53 33.09 -15.92 6.73
CA CYS A 53 32.17 -15.98 5.58
C CYS A 53 32.68 -16.86 4.42
N GLY A 54 33.79 -17.57 4.59
CA GLY A 54 34.38 -18.45 3.56
C GLY A 54 34.91 -17.72 2.30
N LEU A 55 34.90 -16.39 2.30
CA LEU A 55 35.52 -15.51 1.30
C LEU A 55 36.83 -14.96 1.89
N ASP A 56 37.68 -14.36 1.05
CA ASP A 56 38.99 -13.74 1.39
C ASP A 56 39.11 -13.34 2.87
N GLN A 57 40.21 -13.76 3.52
CA GLN A 57 40.48 -13.53 4.96
C GLN A 57 40.31 -12.07 5.42
N LYS A 58 40.30 -11.09 4.50
CA LYS A 58 40.08 -9.67 4.79
C LYS A 58 39.18 -9.02 3.73
N VAL A 59 37.92 -8.75 4.07
CA VAL A 59 37.01 -7.99 3.19
C VAL A 59 37.30 -6.50 3.32
N ARG A 60 37.57 -5.83 2.20
CA ARG A 60 37.84 -4.38 2.13
C ARG A 60 36.77 -3.66 1.34
N VAL A 61 36.48 -2.42 1.73
CA VAL A 61 35.63 -1.52 0.96
C VAL A 61 36.45 -0.86 -0.15
N LEU A 62 36.13 -1.17 -1.40
CA LEU A 62 36.78 -0.60 -2.58
C LEU A 62 36.29 0.82 -2.86
N LYS A 63 34.99 1.06 -2.66
CA LYS A 63 34.35 2.35 -2.97
C LYS A 63 33.03 2.49 -2.22
N VAL A 64 32.75 3.70 -1.74
CA VAL A 64 31.44 4.06 -1.15
C VAL A 64 30.79 5.12 -2.03
N LEU A 65 29.54 4.89 -2.41
CA LEU A 65 28.79 5.73 -3.32
C LEU A 65 27.50 6.23 -2.66
N LYS A 66 27.30 7.55 -2.64
CA LYS A 66 26.01 8.15 -2.28
C LYS A 66 25.06 8.02 -3.47
N VAL A 67 23.91 7.39 -3.24
CA VAL A 67 22.88 7.15 -4.26
C VAL A 67 21.56 7.80 -3.84
N GLY A 68 20.48 7.48 -4.54
CA GLY A 68 19.15 7.99 -4.23
C GLY A 68 19.05 9.52 -4.32
N SER A 69 18.22 10.09 -3.44
CA SER A 69 17.87 11.51 -3.45
C SER A 69 19.08 12.43 -3.26
N PHE A 70 19.96 12.10 -2.31
CA PHE A 70 21.17 12.86 -2.00
C PHE A 70 22.26 12.68 -3.07
N GLY A 71 22.42 11.47 -3.62
CA GLY A 71 23.37 11.20 -4.70
C GLY A 71 23.01 11.89 -6.01
N ASN A 72 21.71 11.97 -6.33
CA ASN A 72 21.20 12.47 -7.61
C ASN A 72 20.96 13.99 -7.60
N GLY A 73 21.00 14.62 -6.43
CA GLY A 73 20.70 16.04 -6.26
C GLY A 73 19.19 16.34 -6.39
N THR A 74 18.35 15.40 -5.98
CA THR A 74 16.87 15.49 -5.99
C THR A 74 16.27 15.29 -4.60
N ALA A 75 17.06 15.49 -3.54
CA ALA A 75 16.58 15.54 -2.16
C ALA A 75 15.52 16.63 -1.98
N LEU A 76 14.50 16.28 -1.19
CA LEU A 76 13.44 17.18 -0.75
C LEU A 76 13.84 17.84 0.57
N ARG A 77 13.10 18.87 0.97
CA ARG A 77 13.44 19.70 2.13
C ARG A 77 13.62 18.93 3.44
N ASN A 78 12.76 17.95 3.70
CA ASN A 78 12.80 17.14 4.92
C ASN A 78 13.31 15.71 4.64
N SER A 79 14.11 15.51 3.59
CA SER A 79 14.69 14.19 3.31
C SER A 79 15.77 13.90 4.36
N LEU A 80 15.46 13.02 5.30
CA LEU A 80 16.39 12.52 6.32
C LEU A 80 16.88 11.10 6.01
N GLU A 81 16.64 10.62 4.79
CA GLU A 81 17.04 9.29 4.32
C GLU A 81 18.23 9.39 3.36
N VAL A 82 19.29 8.64 3.66
CA VAL A 82 20.52 8.63 2.86
C VAL A 82 20.89 7.21 2.47
N ASP A 83 20.93 6.99 1.15
CA ASP A 83 21.29 5.70 0.57
C ASP A 83 22.79 5.64 0.20
N LEU A 84 23.46 4.61 0.67
CA LEU A 84 24.86 4.30 0.42
C LEU A 84 24.99 2.93 -0.23
N VAL A 85 25.72 2.88 -1.35
CA VAL A 85 26.16 1.63 -1.97
C VAL A 85 27.63 1.43 -1.69
N VAL A 86 27.98 0.24 -1.19
CA VAL A 86 29.34 -0.10 -0.75
C VAL A 86 29.87 -1.23 -1.62
N PHE A 87 30.89 -0.91 -2.42
CA PHE A 87 31.56 -1.89 -3.27
C PHE A 87 32.63 -2.64 -2.47
N LEU A 88 32.53 -3.96 -2.43
CA LEU A 88 33.39 -4.81 -1.62
C LEU A 88 34.37 -5.61 -2.46
N SER A 89 35.55 -5.88 -1.90
CA SER A 89 36.61 -6.65 -2.57
C SER A 89 36.29 -8.13 -2.70
N CYS A 90 35.45 -8.67 -1.82
CA CYS A 90 35.14 -10.10 -1.74
C CYS A 90 34.10 -10.59 -2.77
N PHE A 91 33.50 -9.66 -3.53
CA PHE A 91 32.62 -10.01 -4.62
C PHE A 91 33.40 -9.94 -5.93
N HIS A 92 33.52 -11.07 -6.60
CA HIS A 92 34.14 -11.18 -7.93
C HIS A 92 33.11 -11.48 -9.03
N SER A 93 31.86 -11.76 -8.65
CA SER A 93 30.75 -12.03 -9.58
C SER A 93 29.40 -11.73 -8.93
N PHE A 94 28.37 -11.57 -9.75
CA PHE A 94 26.99 -11.41 -9.30
C PHE A 94 26.49 -12.62 -8.48
N GLN A 95 26.92 -13.84 -8.84
CA GLN A 95 26.56 -15.05 -8.09
C GLN A 95 27.17 -15.04 -6.69
N GLN A 96 28.41 -14.57 -6.53
CA GLN A 96 29.03 -14.42 -5.22
C GLN A 96 28.34 -13.35 -4.37
N GLU A 97 27.97 -12.21 -4.98
CA GLU A 97 27.15 -11.19 -4.31
C GLU A 97 25.86 -11.84 -3.78
N ALA A 98 25.08 -12.50 -4.62
CA ALA A 98 23.83 -13.15 -4.19
C ALA A 98 24.02 -14.18 -3.07
N LYS A 99 25.07 -14.99 -3.14
CA LYS A 99 25.34 -16.06 -2.15
C LYS A 99 25.75 -15.49 -0.78
N HIS A 100 26.57 -14.43 -0.77
CA HIS A 100 27.19 -13.93 0.46
C HIS A 100 26.61 -12.59 0.96
N HIS A 101 25.65 -11.99 0.24
CA HIS A 101 25.01 -10.71 0.55
C HIS A 101 24.59 -10.59 2.02
N ARG A 102 23.82 -11.57 2.50
CA ARG A 102 23.28 -11.57 3.86
C ARG A 102 24.36 -11.76 4.92
N ALA A 103 25.36 -12.58 4.64
CA ALA A 103 26.47 -12.82 5.56
C ALA A 103 27.28 -11.53 5.77
N ILE A 104 27.53 -10.79 4.69
CA ILE A 104 28.20 -9.49 4.72
C ILE A 104 27.36 -8.44 5.48
N LEU A 105 26.05 -8.34 5.22
CA LEU A 105 25.18 -7.41 5.95
C LEU A 105 25.21 -7.68 7.46
N ASN A 106 25.18 -8.96 7.87
CA ASN A 106 25.31 -9.35 9.27
C ASN A 106 26.67 -8.97 9.87
N LEU A 107 27.75 -9.11 9.10
CA LEU A 107 29.09 -8.72 9.52
C LEU A 107 29.18 -7.20 9.72
N MET A 108 28.68 -6.42 8.76
CA MET A 108 28.64 -4.96 8.83
C MET A 108 27.80 -4.50 10.02
N ARG A 109 26.62 -5.12 10.24
CA ARG A 109 25.75 -4.84 11.40
C ARG A 109 26.48 -5.02 12.72
N LYS A 110 27.23 -6.10 12.89
CA LYS A 110 28.03 -6.34 14.11
C LYS A 110 29.11 -5.26 14.28
N LYS A 111 29.79 -4.89 13.19
CA LYS A 111 30.87 -3.91 13.22
C LYS A 111 30.41 -2.48 13.53
N LEU A 112 29.20 -2.08 13.13
CA LEU A 112 28.65 -0.76 13.45
C LEU A 112 28.64 -0.48 14.97
N TRP A 113 28.30 -1.47 15.79
CA TRP A 113 28.24 -1.34 17.25
C TRP A 113 29.61 -1.18 17.92
N TYR A 114 30.70 -1.51 17.24
CA TYR A 114 32.06 -1.32 17.77
C TYR A 114 32.64 0.07 17.44
N CYS A 115 31.96 0.85 16.58
CA CYS A 115 32.45 2.16 16.17
C CYS A 115 32.05 3.23 17.19
N GLN A 116 33.03 3.76 17.93
CA GLN A 116 32.81 4.85 18.89
C GLN A 116 32.29 6.13 18.22
N ASP A 117 32.77 6.45 17.02
CA ASP A 117 32.35 7.65 16.30
C ASP A 117 30.85 7.60 15.92
N LEU A 118 30.33 6.41 15.58
CA LEU A 118 28.90 6.23 15.28
C LEU A 118 28.05 6.20 16.55
N LEU A 119 28.55 5.60 17.63
CA LEU A 119 27.90 5.65 18.94
C LEU A 119 27.80 7.10 19.45
N ALA A 120 28.82 7.93 19.21
CA ALA A 120 28.81 9.35 19.53
C ALA A 120 27.79 10.16 18.70
N LEU A 121 27.39 9.63 17.54
CA LEU A 121 26.29 10.17 16.74
C LEU A 121 24.92 9.59 17.14
N GLY A 122 24.79 8.83 18.23
CA GLY A 122 23.50 8.28 18.66
C GLY A 122 22.99 7.20 17.72
N LEU A 123 23.83 6.21 17.37
CA LEU A 123 23.46 5.07 16.55
C LEU A 123 22.30 4.27 17.17
N GLU A 124 21.18 4.20 16.47
CA GLU A 124 19.95 3.52 16.89
C GLU A 124 19.34 2.69 15.74
N ASP A 125 18.32 1.89 16.05
CA ASP A 125 17.48 1.14 15.08
C ASP A 125 18.23 0.31 14.02
N VAL A 126 19.34 -0.34 14.41
CA VAL A 126 20.15 -1.11 13.46
C VAL A 126 19.48 -2.43 13.09
N GLU A 127 18.89 -2.49 11.89
CA GLU A 127 18.17 -3.65 11.35
C GLU A 127 18.56 -3.99 9.90
N ILE A 128 18.27 -5.23 9.50
CA ILE A 128 18.41 -5.66 8.11
C ILE A 128 17.02 -5.79 7.53
N VAL A 129 16.67 -4.86 6.64
CA VAL A 129 15.37 -4.83 5.97
C VAL A 129 15.42 -5.79 4.78
N GLN A 130 14.42 -6.68 4.72
CA GLN A 130 14.27 -7.61 3.60
C GLN A 130 13.72 -6.86 2.39
N GLY A 131 14.40 -6.99 1.25
CA GLY A 131 14.08 -6.24 0.04
C GLY A 131 14.76 -6.78 -1.20
N VAL A 132 14.75 -5.99 -2.28
CA VAL A 132 15.40 -6.33 -3.56
C VAL A 132 16.47 -5.27 -3.88
N PRO A 133 17.73 -5.45 -3.46
CA PRO A 133 18.22 -6.45 -2.51
C PRO A 133 18.01 -6.04 -1.04
N ASP A 134 18.35 -6.95 -0.11
CA ASP A 134 18.36 -6.64 1.31
C ASP A 134 19.30 -5.47 1.63
N ALA A 135 18.95 -4.67 2.63
CA ALA A 135 19.73 -3.51 3.03
C ALA A 135 19.91 -3.45 4.54
N LEU A 136 21.03 -2.89 4.98
CA LEU A 136 21.28 -2.57 6.38
C LEU A 136 20.79 -1.13 6.62
N VAL A 137 19.81 -0.98 7.50
CA VAL A 137 19.20 0.31 7.84
C VAL A 137 19.50 0.62 9.30
N PHE A 138 19.82 1.87 9.60
CA PHE A 138 20.03 2.36 10.96
C PHE A 138 19.83 3.87 11.01
N THR A 139 19.67 4.41 12.22
CA THR A 139 19.52 5.84 12.45
C THR A 139 20.75 6.41 13.15
N ILE A 140 21.13 7.64 12.78
CA ILE A 140 22.17 8.45 13.44
C ILE A 140 21.67 9.88 13.56
N GLN A 141 22.21 10.65 14.49
CA GLN A 141 21.83 12.04 14.72
C GLN A 141 22.82 13.02 14.10
N THR A 142 22.32 14.18 13.68
CA THR A 142 23.17 15.34 13.36
C THR A 142 23.85 15.89 14.61
N ARG A 143 25.03 16.50 14.43
CA ARG A 143 25.83 17.01 15.56
C ARG A 143 25.29 18.30 16.19
N GLY A 144 24.64 19.17 15.41
CA GLY A 144 24.13 20.45 15.88
C GLY A 144 22.67 20.38 16.29
N THR A 145 21.81 19.88 15.40
CA THR A 145 20.35 19.87 15.58
C THR A 145 19.80 18.61 16.25
N ALA A 146 20.62 17.56 16.40
CA ALA A 146 20.21 16.25 16.90
C ALA A 146 19.00 15.65 16.15
N GLU A 147 18.85 15.98 14.86
CA GLU A 147 17.83 15.40 14.00
C GLU A 147 18.20 13.96 13.61
N PRO A 148 17.27 12.99 13.73
CA PRO A 148 17.53 11.61 13.33
C PRO A 148 17.58 11.49 11.79
N ILE A 149 18.64 10.88 11.30
CA ILE A 149 18.91 10.57 9.90
C ILE A 149 18.90 9.06 9.75
N THR A 150 18.08 8.55 8.84
CA THR A 150 18.08 7.15 8.45
C THR A 150 19.12 6.92 7.35
N VAL A 151 20.04 5.99 7.57
CA VAL A 151 21.07 5.60 6.61
C VAL A 151 20.83 4.17 6.16
N THR A 152 20.78 3.97 4.85
CA THR A 152 20.61 2.66 4.21
C THR A 152 21.91 2.28 3.52
N ILE A 153 22.46 1.11 3.85
CA ILE A 153 23.67 0.54 3.25
C ILE A 153 23.33 -0.72 2.45
N VAL A 154 23.75 -0.73 1.19
CA VAL A 154 23.65 -1.89 0.31
C VAL A 154 25.04 -2.29 -0.20
N PRO A 155 25.56 -3.47 0.16
CA PRO A 155 26.80 -3.99 -0.38
C PRO A 155 26.59 -4.46 -1.82
N ALA A 156 27.59 -4.29 -2.68
CA ALA A 156 27.46 -4.57 -4.12
C ALA A 156 28.77 -5.04 -4.76
N TYR A 157 28.67 -5.88 -5.79
CA TYR A 157 29.77 -6.23 -6.68
C TYR A 157 30.13 -5.04 -7.58
N ARG A 158 31.42 -4.75 -7.70
CA ARG A 158 31.94 -3.70 -8.58
C ARG A 158 32.08 -4.22 -10.01
N ALA A 159 30.96 -4.31 -10.72
CA ALA A 159 30.90 -4.75 -12.11
C ALA A 159 31.44 -3.71 -13.12
N LEU A 160 31.48 -2.43 -12.72
CA LEU A 160 31.90 -1.33 -13.59
C LEU A 160 33.36 -0.93 -13.32
N GLU A 161 34.16 -0.92 -14.38
CA GLU A 161 35.50 -0.37 -14.38
C GLU A 161 35.47 1.15 -14.16
N PRO A 162 36.57 1.76 -13.66
CA PRO A 162 36.68 3.21 -13.51
C PRO A 162 36.65 3.89 -14.89
N SER A 163 35.45 4.09 -15.41
CA SER A 163 35.21 4.66 -16.73
C SER A 163 34.92 6.16 -16.60
N VAL A 164 35.29 6.91 -17.63
CA VAL A 164 34.98 8.35 -17.74
C VAL A 164 33.44 8.51 -17.75
N SER A 165 32.93 9.47 -16.98
CA SER A 165 31.51 9.73 -16.79
C SER A 165 30.70 9.65 -18.10
N ASN A 166 29.68 8.77 -18.13
CA ASN A 166 28.73 8.52 -19.23
C ASN A 166 29.23 7.67 -20.41
N SER A 167 30.33 6.93 -20.27
CA SER A 167 30.67 5.85 -21.22
C SER A 167 29.71 4.68 -21.08
N GLN A 168 29.41 4.01 -22.20
CA GLN A 168 28.63 2.78 -22.19
C GLN A 168 29.47 1.65 -21.56
N PRO A 169 28.93 0.89 -20.60
CA PRO A 169 29.60 -0.30 -20.10
C PRO A 169 29.83 -1.30 -21.23
N GLN A 170 30.89 -2.09 -21.07
CA GLN A 170 31.15 -3.24 -21.93
C GLN A 170 29.93 -4.19 -21.94
N PRO A 171 29.42 -4.61 -23.11
CA PRO A 171 28.26 -5.49 -23.22
C PRO A 171 28.40 -6.79 -22.41
N GLU A 172 29.61 -7.29 -22.26
CA GLU A 172 29.95 -8.49 -21.49
C GLU A 172 29.48 -8.39 -20.03
N VAL A 173 29.47 -7.19 -19.45
CA VAL A 173 28.96 -6.95 -18.09
C VAL A 173 27.48 -7.29 -17.98
N TYR A 174 26.69 -6.93 -19.02
CA TYR A 174 25.26 -7.24 -19.06
C TYR A 174 24.99 -8.70 -19.40
N VAL A 175 25.83 -9.34 -20.22
CA VAL A 175 25.76 -10.79 -20.46
C VAL A 175 25.96 -11.55 -19.15
N ASN A 176 27.03 -11.22 -18.40
CA ASN A 176 27.30 -11.82 -17.09
C ASN A 176 26.16 -11.59 -16.08
N LEU A 177 25.49 -10.43 -16.15
CA LEU A 177 24.31 -10.14 -15.32
C LEU A 177 23.12 -11.05 -15.67
N ILE A 178 22.87 -11.27 -16.96
CA ILE A 178 21.77 -12.13 -17.44
C ILE A 178 22.03 -13.59 -17.07
N GLU A 179 23.27 -14.05 -17.23
CA GLU A 179 23.72 -15.42 -16.88
C GLU A 179 23.78 -15.67 -15.36
N ALA A 180 23.77 -14.61 -14.54
CA ALA A 180 23.73 -14.77 -13.09
C ALA A 180 22.39 -15.30 -12.55
N HIS A 181 21.33 -15.30 -13.36
CA HIS A 181 20.01 -15.83 -13.03
C HIS A 181 19.43 -15.32 -11.70
N GLY A 182 19.77 -14.09 -11.29
CA GLY A 182 19.25 -13.47 -10.09
C GLY A 182 17.83 -12.91 -10.27
N TYR A 183 17.15 -12.65 -9.16
CA TYR A 183 15.85 -11.97 -9.18
C TYR A 183 15.98 -10.57 -9.80
N PRO A 184 15.05 -10.13 -10.68
CA PRO A 184 15.11 -8.83 -11.32
C PRO A 184 15.27 -7.68 -10.32
N GLY A 185 16.31 -6.85 -10.52
CA GLY A 185 16.61 -5.70 -9.67
C GLY A 185 17.57 -5.97 -8.50
N ASN A 186 17.86 -7.23 -8.17
CA ASN A 186 18.71 -7.59 -7.03
C ASN A 186 20.15 -7.06 -7.17
N PHE A 187 20.68 -7.05 -8.40
CA PHE A 187 22.02 -6.52 -8.72
C PHE A 187 22.01 -5.07 -9.23
N SER A 188 20.90 -4.37 -9.06
CA SER A 188 20.83 -2.94 -9.40
C SER A 188 21.87 -2.08 -8.68
N PRO A 189 22.32 -2.38 -7.44
CA PRO A 189 23.39 -1.62 -6.77
C PRO A 189 24.71 -1.61 -7.54
N SER A 190 25.06 -2.69 -8.26
CA SER A 190 26.29 -2.77 -9.06
C SER A 190 26.35 -1.70 -10.16
N PHE A 191 25.18 -1.21 -10.60
CA PHE A 191 25.03 -0.16 -11.62
C PHE A 191 24.61 1.20 -11.06
N SER A 192 24.67 1.38 -9.74
CA SER A 192 24.23 2.60 -9.06
C SER A 192 24.94 3.87 -9.54
N GLU A 193 26.17 3.76 -10.04
CA GLU A 193 26.87 4.90 -10.64
C GLU A 193 26.17 5.41 -11.89
N LEU A 194 25.71 4.51 -12.75
CA LEU A 194 24.98 4.85 -13.98
C LEU A 194 23.62 5.44 -13.64
N GLN A 195 22.89 4.81 -12.72
CA GLN A 195 21.58 5.29 -12.25
C GLN A 195 21.71 6.72 -11.68
N ARG A 196 22.71 6.95 -10.83
CA ARG A 196 22.99 8.28 -10.28
C ARG A 196 23.33 9.28 -11.38
N ASN A 197 24.27 8.94 -12.26
CA ASN A 197 24.76 9.84 -13.30
C ASN A 197 23.66 10.21 -14.30
N PHE A 198 22.74 9.29 -14.58
CA PHE A 198 21.59 9.51 -15.46
C PHE A 198 20.69 10.67 -15.00
N VAL A 199 20.55 10.86 -13.68
CA VAL A 199 19.76 11.95 -13.08
C VAL A 199 20.63 13.15 -12.69
N LYS A 200 21.83 12.90 -12.15
CA LYS A 200 22.71 13.93 -11.58
C LYS A 200 23.16 14.96 -12.62
N HIS A 201 23.41 14.56 -13.86
CA HIS A 201 23.90 15.47 -14.92
C HIS A 201 22.77 16.17 -15.70
N ARG A 202 21.53 16.13 -15.19
CA ARG A 202 20.38 16.82 -15.82
C ARG A 202 20.29 18.30 -15.44
N PRO A 203 19.67 19.14 -16.30
CA PRO A 203 19.47 20.57 -16.03
C PRO A 203 18.76 20.83 -14.70
N THR A 204 19.07 21.96 -14.05
CA THR A 204 18.50 22.32 -12.75
C THR A 204 16.97 22.39 -12.77
N LYS A 205 16.39 22.89 -13.86
CA LYS A 205 14.93 22.97 -14.03
C LYS A 205 14.27 21.57 -14.08
N LEU A 206 14.91 20.61 -14.75
CA LEU A 206 14.45 19.22 -14.75
C LEU A 206 14.56 18.60 -13.35
N LYS A 207 15.62 18.91 -12.59
CA LYS A 207 15.71 18.49 -11.18
C LYS A 207 14.62 19.12 -10.29
N SER A 208 14.21 20.36 -10.57
CA SER A 208 13.06 20.98 -9.91
C SER A 208 11.76 20.24 -10.20
N LEU A 209 11.52 19.87 -11.47
CA LEU A 209 10.38 19.04 -11.85
C LEU A 209 10.41 17.66 -11.17
N LEU A 210 11.57 17.00 -11.13
CA LEU A 210 11.71 15.72 -10.44
C LEU A 210 11.40 15.83 -8.94
N ARG A 211 11.77 16.94 -8.28
CA ARG A 211 11.35 17.19 -6.88
C ARG A 211 9.84 17.35 -6.77
N LEU A 212 9.20 18.07 -7.69
CA LEU A 212 7.76 18.26 -7.70
C LEU A 212 7.02 16.91 -7.85
N VAL A 213 7.45 16.08 -8.79
CA VAL A 213 6.87 14.74 -9.02
C VAL A 213 7.10 13.83 -7.81
N LYS A 214 8.31 13.83 -7.24
CA LYS A 214 8.59 13.06 -6.01
C LYS A 214 7.72 13.52 -4.84
N HIS A 215 7.56 14.83 -4.67
CA HIS A 215 6.70 15.38 -3.63
C HIS A 215 5.24 14.98 -3.85
N TRP A 216 4.75 15.06 -5.09
CA TRP A 216 3.42 14.59 -5.46
C TRP A 216 3.24 13.10 -5.14
N TYR A 217 4.20 12.25 -5.55
CA TYR A 217 4.16 10.80 -5.29
C TYR A 217 4.16 10.45 -3.79
N LEU A 218 4.97 11.16 -2.99
CA LEU A 218 4.98 11.00 -1.54
C LEU A 218 3.73 11.58 -0.86
N GLN A 219 3.10 12.60 -1.46
CA GLN A 219 1.80 13.12 -1.01
C GLN A 219 0.64 12.19 -1.37
N THR A 220 0.68 11.49 -2.49
CA THR A 220 -0.34 10.50 -2.86
C THR A 220 -0.38 9.30 -1.92
N ALA A 221 0.65 9.09 -1.11
CA ALA A 221 0.60 8.14 0.00
C ALA A 221 -0.12 8.68 1.27
N ARG A 222 -0.70 9.89 1.24
CA ARG A 222 -1.42 10.48 2.38
C ARG A 222 -2.91 10.20 2.31
N ASP A 223 -3.48 9.87 3.47
CA ASP A 223 -4.93 9.83 3.61
C ASP A 223 -5.54 11.21 3.40
N ILE A 224 -6.54 11.29 2.54
CA ILE A 224 -7.36 12.49 2.31
C ILE A 224 -8.51 12.53 3.32
N GLN A 225 -8.91 13.73 3.72
CA GLN A 225 -10.08 13.91 4.58
C GLN A 225 -11.34 13.87 3.72
N VAL A 226 -12.19 12.87 3.97
CA VAL A 226 -13.49 12.75 3.33
C VAL A 226 -14.55 13.17 4.34
N THR A 227 -15.39 14.11 3.94
CA THR A 227 -16.60 14.50 4.66
C THR A 227 -17.78 13.84 3.97
N VAL A 228 -18.53 13.02 4.70
CA VAL A 228 -19.73 12.37 4.19
C VAL A 228 -20.95 13.06 4.79
N GLU A 229 -21.79 13.62 3.93
CA GLU A 229 -23.05 14.25 4.32
C GLU A 229 -24.21 13.25 4.14
N GLN A 230 -25.05 13.12 5.18
CA GLN A 230 -26.30 12.37 5.16
C GLN A 230 -27.45 13.27 5.64
N TRP A 231 -28.62 13.15 5.02
CA TRP A 231 -29.78 13.97 5.37
C TRP A 231 -30.24 13.67 6.80
N GLY A 232 -30.22 14.67 7.68
CA GLY A 232 -30.70 14.56 9.06
C GLY A 232 -29.67 14.07 10.09
N TYR A 233 -28.42 13.82 9.69
CA TYR A 233 -27.32 13.41 10.58
C TYR A 233 -26.16 14.42 10.53
N SER A 234 -25.27 14.37 11.53
CA SER A 234 -24.04 15.17 11.54
C SER A 234 -23.03 14.66 10.53
N ASP A 235 -22.37 15.57 9.81
CA ASP A 235 -21.32 15.24 8.85
C ASP A 235 -20.26 14.30 9.45
N LEU A 236 -20.00 13.17 8.80
CA LEU A 236 -18.96 12.25 9.21
C LEU A 236 -17.65 12.62 8.52
N ILE A 237 -16.61 12.84 9.32
CA ILE A 237 -15.30 13.27 8.85
C ILE A 237 -14.27 12.22 9.22
N PHE A 238 -13.61 11.65 8.23
CA PHE A 238 -12.56 10.65 8.46
C PHE A 238 -11.51 10.68 7.35
N ARG A 239 -10.39 10.02 7.60
CA ARG A 239 -9.24 9.95 6.70
C ARG A 239 -9.20 8.62 5.96
N VAL A 240 -9.01 8.69 4.64
CA VAL A 240 -8.91 7.52 3.76
C VAL A 240 -7.82 7.68 2.74
N ASN A 241 -7.10 6.60 2.46
CA ASN A 241 -6.14 6.58 1.38
C ASN A 241 -6.91 6.59 0.04
N PRO A 242 -6.64 7.53 -0.88
CA PRO A 242 -7.39 7.65 -2.13
C PRO A 242 -7.22 6.45 -3.09
N TYR A 243 -6.22 5.60 -2.86
CA TYR A 243 -5.97 4.36 -3.61
C TYR A 243 -6.65 3.13 -2.99
N GLU A 244 -7.26 3.26 -1.81
CA GLU A 244 -8.09 2.18 -1.28
C GLU A 244 -9.41 2.07 -2.04
N PRO A 245 -9.94 0.85 -2.22
CA PRO A 245 -11.26 0.67 -2.82
C PRO A 245 -12.32 1.44 -2.05
N ILE A 246 -13.25 2.07 -2.77
CA ILE A 246 -14.39 2.81 -2.21
C ILE A 246 -15.22 1.92 -1.28
N LYS A 247 -15.24 0.60 -1.51
CA LYS A 247 -15.83 -0.37 -0.57
C LYS A 247 -15.30 -0.24 0.86
N LYS A 248 -13.99 -0.04 1.05
CA LYS A 248 -13.42 0.16 2.40
C LYS A 248 -13.87 1.48 3.04
N VAL A 249 -14.08 2.51 2.22
CA VAL A 249 -14.64 3.80 2.66
C VAL A 249 -16.08 3.60 3.14
N GLN A 250 -16.89 2.85 2.38
CA GLN A 250 -18.26 2.47 2.75
C GLN A 250 -18.31 1.63 4.03
N GLU A 251 -17.39 0.68 4.20
CA GLU A 251 -17.26 -0.14 5.43
C GLU A 251 -16.97 0.72 6.68
N LYS A 252 -16.10 1.74 6.56
CA LYS A 252 -15.82 2.69 7.67
C LYS A 252 -17.04 3.52 8.06
N ILE A 253 -17.83 3.95 7.06
CA ILE A 253 -19.09 4.67 7.29
C ILE A 253 -20.08 3.75 8.02
N TRP A 254 -20.22 2.52 7.54
CA TRP A 254 -21.09 1.51 8.11
C TRP A 254 -20.77 1.23 9.59
N GLN A 255 -19.48 1.09 9.93
CA GLN A 255 -19.04 0.88 11.32
C GLN A 255 -19.38 2.06 12.24
N THR A 256 -19.54 3.27 11.72
CA THR A 256 -19.74 4.48 12.54
C THR A 256 -21.21 4.85 12.71
N TRP A 257 -22.04 4.62 11.69
CA TRP A 257 -23.46 5.00 11.70
C TRP A 257 -24.43 3.84 11.90
N ASP A 258 -23.96 2.59 11.96
CA ASP A 258 -24.76 1.38 12.17
C ASP A 258 -26.01 1.32 11.27
N SER A 259 -25.88 1.84 10.04
CA SER A 259 -27.00 2.01 9.11
C SER A 259 -27.27 0.73 8.31
N LEU A 260 -28.54 0.34 8.21
CA LEU A 260 -28.99 -0.97 7.73
C LEU A 260 -29.10 -1.14 6.19
N GLY A 261 -28.66 -0.17 5.36
CA GLY A 261 -28.85 -0.16 3.90
C GLY A 261 -27.57 -0.16 3.04
N LEU A 262 -27.68 -0.57 1.77
CA LEU A 262 -26.62 -0.45 0.75
C LEU A 262 -26.46 1.04 0.40
N GLN A 263 -25.40 1.66 0.92
CA GLN A 263 -25.14 3.08 0.71
C GLN A 263 -24.16 3.27 -0.43
N HIS A 264 -24.57 3.96 -1.49
CA HIS A 264 -23.65 4.42 -2.52
C HIS A 264 -23.15 5.82 -2.21
N LEU A 265 -21.86 6.03 -2.40
CA LEU A 265 -21.28 7.36 -2.34
C LEU A 265 -21.51 8.05 -3.69
N SER A 266 -21.85 9.33 -3.67
CA SER A 266 -21.97 10.12 -4.87
C SER A 266 -21.26 11.46 -4.73
N LEU A 267 -20.78 11.95 -5.86
CA LEU A 267 -20.22 13.28 -6.01
C LEU A 267 -21.27 14.19 -6.65
N GLN A 268 -21.43 15.40 -6.11
CA GLN A 268 -22.26 16.43 -6.72
C GLN A 268 -21.53 17.76 -6.64
N GLU A 269 -21.04 18.24 -7.78
CA GLU A 269 -20.48 19.59 -7.89
C GLU A 269 -21.61 20.64 -7.80
N PRO A 270 -21.34 21.86 -7.29
CA PRO A 270 -22.34 22.92 -7.21
C PRO A 270 -22.93 23.24 -8.60
N GLY A 271 -24.21 22.91 -8.81
CA GLY A 271 -24.90 23.06 -10.11
C GLY A 271 -24.62 21.96 -11.14
N GLY A 272 -23.84 20.93 -10.80
CA GLY A 272 -23.51 19.79 -11.66
C GLY A 272 -24.47 18.60 -11.54
N LYS A 273 -24.39 17.67 -12.51
CA LYS A 273 -25.07 16.37 -12.44
C LYS A 273 -24.41 15.49 -11.38
N ARG A 274 -25.21 14.75 -10.62
CA ARG A 274 -24.74 13.80 -9.60
C ARG A 274 -24.06 12.60 -10.27
N GLN A 275 -22.85 12.26 -9.83
CA GLN A 275 -22.09 11.12 -10.29
C GLN A 275 -22.00 10.07 -9.17
N LEU A 276 -22.42 8.83 -9.45
CA LEU A 276 -22.33 7.71 -8.51
C LEU A 276 -20.91 7.15 -8.51
N LEU A 277 -20.37 6.88 -7.32
CA LEU A 277 -19.06 6.26 -7.14
C LEU A 277 -19.23 4.73 -7.04
N SER A 278 -18.54 4.00 -7.91
CA SER A 278 -18.51 2.53 -7.90
C SER A 278 -17.70 1.99 -6.73
N SER A 279 -18.22 0.98 -6.02
CA SER A 279 -17.56 0.33 -4.88
C SER A 279 -16.28 -0.44 -5.26
N GLN A 280 -16.14 -0.81 -6.54
CA GLN A 280 -14.97 -1.55 -7.06
C GLN A 280 -13.82 -0.62 -7.51
N CYS A 281 -14.09 0.68 -7.61
CA CYS A 281 -13.09 1.69 -7.95
C CYS A 281 -12.49 2.28 -6.67
N CYS A 282 -11.38 3.02 -6.79
CA CYS A 282 -10.81 3.86 -5.75
C CYS A 282 -11.14 5.34 -5.99
N LEU A 283 -10.91 6.21 -5.01
CA LEU A 283 -11.14 7.66 -5.17
C LEU A 283 -10.20 8.26 -6.23
N ALA A 284 -8.99 7.70 -6.36
CA ALA A 284 -8.04 8.09 -7.40
C ALA A 284 -8.55 7.82 -8.83
N ASP A 285 -9.38 6.79 -9.06
CA ASP A 285 -9.96 6.51 -10.38
C ASP A 285 -10.89 7.65 -10.84
N TYR A 286 -11.45 8.39 -9.89
CA TYR A 286 -12.27 9.59 -10.14
C TYR A 286 -11.46 10.89 -10.08
N SER A 287 -10.13 10.80 -10.09
CA SER A 287 -9.21 11.93 -9.95
C SER A 287 -9.36 12.70 -8.63
N ILE A 288 -9.82 12.03 -7.56
CA ILE A 288 -9.99 12.63 -6.24
C ILE A 288 -8.71 12.42 -5.42
N PHE A 289 -7.95 13.50 -5.23
CA PHE A 289 -6.67 13.48 -4.51
C PHE A 289 -6.54 14.54 -3.41
N SER A 290 -7.64 15.26 -3.12
CA SER A 290 -7.72 16.29 -2.08
C SER A 290 -8.97 16.08 -1.24
N ASN A 291 -9.07 16.83 -0.12
CA ASN A 291 -10.23 16.77 0.76
C ASN A 291 -11.52 17.00 -0.02
N ILE A 292 -12.52 16.15 0.19
CA ILE A 292 -13.73 16.13 -0.62
C ILE A 292 -14.97 15.91 0.25
N ARG A 293 -16.10 16.45 -0.21
CA ARG A 293 -17.42 16.19 0.33
C ARG A 293 -18.14 15.18 -0.55
N LEU A 294 -18.53 14.05 0.03
CA LEU A 294 -19.32 13.01 -0.61
C LEU A 294 -20.72 12.98 -0.02
N TYR A 295 -21.69 12.64 -0.85
CA TYR A 295 -23.09 12.52 -0.43
C TYR A 295 -23.48 11.06 -0.36
N LEU A 296 -24.07 10.68 0.77
CA LEU A 296 -24.63 9.34 0.96
C LEU A 296 -25.97 9.24 0.23
N VAL A 297 -26.09 8.26 -0.66
CA VAL A 297 -27.35 7.96 -1.35
C VAL A 297 -27.82 6.58 -0.91
N GLU A 298 -28.96 6.55 -0.24
CA GLU A 298 -29.70 5.32 0.05
C GLU A 298 -30.44 4.89 -1.21
N THR A 299 -30.03 3.78 -1.80
CA THR A 299 -30.80 3.12 -2.85
C THR A 299 -31.56 1.95 -2.24
N THR A 300 -32.87 2.07 -2.12
CA THR A 300 -33.75 0.96 -1.72
C THR A 300 -33.82 -0.07 -2.85
N SER A 301 -32.94 -1.08 -2.85
CA SER A 301 -33.27 -2.43 -3.32
C SER A 301 -32.11 -3.40 -3.05
N PHE A 302 -32.37 -4.44 -2.28
CA PHE A 302 -31.49 -5.61 -2.12
C PHE A 302 -32.34 -6.87 -2.20
N GLU A 303 -33.20 -6.97 -3.20
CA GLU A 303 -33.96 -8.21 -3.44
C GLU A 303 -33.08 -9.19 -4.22
N ILE A 304 -32.76 -10.33 -3.61
CA ILE A 304 -32.21 -11.48 -4.34
C ILE A 304 -33.37 -12.27 -4.95
N GLN A 305 -33.13 -12.91 -6.09
CA GLN A 305 -34.09 -13.78 -6.74
C GLN A 305 -33.82 -15.24 -6.37
N VAL A 306 -34.67 -15.84 -5.54
CA VAL A 306 -34.58 -17.27 -5.17
C VAL A 306 -35.64 -18.09 -5.89
N PHE A 307 -35.30 -19.32 -6.26
CA PHE A 307 -36.20 -20.26 -6.93
C PHE A 307 -36.74 -21.28 -5.92
N VAL A 308 -38.05 -21.48 -5.88
CA VAL A 308 -38.68 -22.52 -5.05
C VAL A 308 -39.24 -23.60 -5.96
N LYS A 309 -38.70 -24.81 -5.82
CA LYS A 309 -39.08 -26.00 -6.57
C LYS A 309 -40.17 -26.78 -5.83
N ASN A 310 -41.29 -27.00 -6.52
CA ASN A 310 -42.45 -27.73 -6.01
C ASN A 310 -42.33 -29.24 -6.24
N HIS A 311 -43.18 -30.01 -5.55
CA HIS A 311 -43.30 -31.47 -5.69
C HIS A 311 -43.76 -31.91 -7.10
N ASP A 312 -44.45 -31.04 -7.83
CA ASP A 312 -44.87 -31.28 -9.22
C ASP A 312 -43.74 -31.01 -10.24
N GLY A 313 -42.54 -30.66 -9.78
CA GLY A 313 -41.35 -30.42 -10.60
C GLY A 313 -41.17 -28.99 -11.13
N GLY A 314 -42.18 -28.13 -11.01
CA GLY A 314 -42.11 -26.71 -11.40
C GLY A 314 -41.37 -25.83 -10.39
N SER A 315 -40.63 -24.83 -10.89
CA SER A 315 -39.90 -23.84 -10.07
C SER A 315 -40.50 -22.44 -10.24
N HIS A 316 -40.67 -21.71 -9.13
CA HIS A 316 -41.18 -20.34 -9.12
C HIS A 316 -40.14 -19.38 -8.52
N ALA A 317 -40.00 -18.19 -9.11
CA ALA A 317 -39.07 -17.18 -8.63
C ALA A 317 -39.70 -16.22 -7.60
N TYR A 318 -38.93 -15.89 -6.57
CA TYR A 318 -39.30 -15.00 -5.48
C TYR A 318 -38.21 -13.96 -5.28
N ALA A 319 -38.61 -12.68 -5.29
CA ALA A 319 -37.74 -11.57 -4.96
C ALA A 319 -37.85 -11.33 -3.45
N ILE A 320 -36.74 -11.49 -2.73
CA ILE A 320 -36.72 -11.40 -1.27
C ILE A 320 -35.40 -10.83 -0.77
N ASP A 321 -35.44 -10.05 0.30
CA ASP A 321 -34.23 -9.58 0.97
C ASP A 321 -33.46 -10.78 1.57
N PRO A 322 -32.15 -10.94 1.31
CA PRO A 322 -31.35 -12.03 1.88
C PRO A 322 -31.31 -12.03 3.41
N LYS A 323 -31.62 -10.90 4.06
CA LYS A 323 -31.72 -10.79 5.53
C LYS A 323 -33.13 -11.09 6.06
N SER A 324 -34.12 -11.26 5.18
CA SER A 324 -35.48 -11.62 5.58
C SER A 324 -35.52 -13.01 6.23
N PHE A 325 -36.47 -13.21 7.12
CA PHE A 325 -36.72 -14.50 7.76
C PHE A 325 -37.34 -15.48 6.77
N ILE A 326 -37.09 -16.78 6.97
CA ILE A 326 -37.71 -17.85 6.17
C ILE A 326 -39.24 -17.77 6.22
N LEU A 327 -39.82 -17.31 7.33
CA LEU A 327 -41.25 -17.04 7.44
C LEU A 327 -41.77 -16.05 6.37
N GLY A 328 -40.97 -15.04 6.02
CA GLY A 328 -41.29 -14.06 4.98
C GLY A 328 -41.37 -14.69 3.59
N LEU A 329 -40.45 -15.61 3.27
CA LEU A 329 -40.51 -16.38 2.03
C LEU A 329 -41.75 -17.30 1.99
N LYS A 330 -42.06 -17.96 3.11
CA LYS A 330 -43.26 -18.81 3.22
C LYS A 330 -44.56 -18.02 3.05
N GLN A 331 -44.60 -16.78 3.53
CA GLN A 331 -45.73 -15.88 3.27
C GLN A 331 -45.89 -15.62 1.77
N GLN A 332 -44.82 -15.25 1.06
CA GLN A 332 -44.90 -15.02 -0.38
C GLN A 332 -45.31 -16.29 -1.15
N ILE A 333 -44.90 -17.48 -0.70
CA ILE A 333 -45.35 -18.75 -1.28
C ILE A 333 -46.84 -18.97 -1.02
N GLU A 334 -47.35 -18.68 0.18
CA GLU A 334 -48.79 -18.75 0.50
C GLU A 334 -49.59 -17.79 -0.40
N ASP A 335 -49.10 -16.56 -0.57
CA ASP A 335 -49.77 -15.54 -1.38
C ASP A 335 -49.79 -15.90 -2.88
N LYS A 336 -48.71 -16.48 -3.41
CA LYS A 336 -48.61 -16.84 -4.84
C LYS A 336 -49.18 -18.21 -5.19
N GLN A 337 -49.05 -19.20 -4.30
CA GLN A 337 -49.40 -20.60 -4.58
C GLN A 337 -50.59 -21.11 -3.76
N GLY A 338 -51.08 -20.34 -2.78
CA GLY A 338 -52.23 -20.70 -1.95
C GLY A 338 -51.98 -21.81 -0.91
N LEU A 339 -50.72 -22.27 -0.76
CA LEU A 339 -50.37 -23.32 0.21
C LEU A 339 -50.20 -22.70 1.61
N PRO A 340 -50.95 -23.13 2.64
CA PRO A 340 -50.87 -22.47 3.94
C PRO A 340 -49.49 -22.58 4.58
N ARG A 341 -48.95 -21.51 5.17
CA ARG A 341 -47.60 -21.48 5.79
C ARG A 341 -47.31 -22.65 6.73
N LYS A 342 -48.31 -23.06 7.52
CA LYS A 342 -48.23 -24.19 8.46
C LYS A 342 -48.00 -25.55 7.78
N GLN A 343 -48.38 -25.68 6.51
CA GLN A 343 -48.20 -26.89 5.70
C GLN A 343 -46.90 -26.85 4.87
N GLN A 344 -46.18 -25.73 4.86
CA GLN A 344 -44.96 -25.54 4.08
C GLN A 344 -43.71 -25.98 4.85
N GLN A 345 -42.86 -26.77 4.20
CA GLN A 345 -41.52 -27.10 4.67
C GLN A 345 -40.50 -26.80 3.56
N LEU A 346 -39.61 -25.84 3.83
CA LEU A 346 -38.55 -25.44 2.93
C LEU A 346 -37.24 -26.13 3.31
N GLU A 347 -36.49 -26.57 2.31
CA GLU A 347 -35.22 -27.26 2.47
C GLU A 347 -34.17 -26.67 1.52
N PHE A 348 -32.95 -26.51 2.03
CA PHE A 348 -31.77 -26.07 1.27
C PHE A 348 -30.58 -26.96 1.62
N GLN A 349 -29.88 -27.51 0.62
CA GLN A 349 -28.70 -28.37 0.81
C GLN A 349 -28.89 -29.53 1.80
N GLY A 350 -30.10 -30.12 1.87
CA GLY A 350 -30.41 -31.21 2.81
C GLY A 350 -30.84 -30.74 4.20
N GLN A 351 -30.88 -29.43 4.47
CA GLN A 351 -31.25 -28.86 5.75
C GLN A 351 -32.65 -28.23 5.72
N VAL A 352 -33.50 -28.59 6.69
CA VAL A 352 -34.83 -28.00 6.88
C VAL A 352 -34.70 -26.60 7.50
N LEU A 353 -35.29 -25.62 6.82
CA LEU A 353 -35.20 -24.22 7.18
C LEU A 353 -36.20 -23.85 8.29
N GLN A 354 -35.74 -23.13 9.30
CA GLN A 354 -36.52 -22.67 10.45
C GLN A 354 -37.08 -21.27 10.21
N ASP A 355 -38.32 -21.05 10.65
CA ASP A 355 -39.09 -19.84 10.33
C ASP A 355 -38.45 -18.54 10.85
N TRP A 356 -37.75 -18.61 11.99
CA TRP A 356 -37.13 -17.46 12.68
C TRP A 356 -35.67 -17.22 12.29
N LEU A 357 -35.10 -18.01 11.39
CA LEU A 357 -33.75 -17.81 10.86
C LEU A 357 -33.82 -17.08 9.50
N SER A 358 -32.76 -16.36 9.13
CA SER A 358 -32.72 -15.56 7.89
C SER A 358 -32.12 -16.34 6.72
N LEU A 359 -32.42 -15.95 5.47
CA LEU A 359 -31.87 -16.63 4.29
C LEU A 359 -30.33 -16.63 4.28
N CYS A 360 -29.71 -15.49 4.64
CA CYS A 360 -28.26 -15.37 4.70
C CYS A 360 -27.60 -16.24 5.79
N SER A 361 -28.30 -16.55 6.88
CA SER A 361 -27.79 -17.45 7.93
C SER A 361 -27.59 -18.89 7.44
N TYR A 362 -28.35 -19.27 6.40
CA TYR A 362 -28.20 -20.55 5.70
C TYR A 362 -27.27 -20.47 4.48
N GLY A 363 -26.64 -19.32 4.24
CA GLY A 363 -25.77 -19.09 3.08
C GLY A 363 -26.49 -19.05 1.74
N ILE A 364 -27.81 -18.80 1.72
CA ILE A 364 -28.61 -18.70 0.49
C ILE A 364 -28.26 -17.41 -0.24
N GLN A 365 -27.92 -17.51 -1.53
CA GLN A 365 -27.51 -16.43 -2.41
C GLN A 365 -28.49 -16.21 -3.57
N ASP A 366 -28.20 -15.22 -4.41
CA ASP A 366 -28.99 -14.95 -5.61
C ASP A 366 -29.00 -16.15 -6.56
N SER A 367 -30.16 -16.43 -7.14
CA SER A 367 -30.43 -17.53 -8.06
C SER A 367 -30.37 -18.95 -7.44
N ASP A 368 -30.32 -19.08 -6.11
CA ASP A 368 -30.36 -20.38 -5.45
C ASP A 368 -31.74 -21.05 -5.50
N THR A 369 -31.76 -22.39 -5.45
CA THR A 369 -32.99 -23.18 -5.50
C THR A 369 -33.30 -23.88 -4.18
N LEU A 370 -34.49 -23.64 -3.66
CA LEU A 370 -35.07 -24.19 -2.43
C LEU A 370 -36.12 -25.25 -2.77
N ILE A 371 -36.21 -26.31 -1.98
CA ILE A 371 -37.19 -27.39 -2.18
C ILE A 371 -38.38 -27.18 -1.24
N LEU A 372 -39.60 -27.16 -1.80
CA LEU A 372 -40.85 -27.05 -1.05
C LEU A 372 -41.54 -28.41 -0.92
N SER A 373 -41.71 -28.88 0.31
CA SER A 373 -42.45 -30.08 0.66
C SER A 373 -43.67 -29.77 1.53
N ARG A 374 -44.69 -30.64 1.47
CA ARG A 374 -45.94 -30.49 2.24
C ARG A 374 -45.90 -31.33 3.50
N LYS A 375 -46.06 -30.71 4.66
CA LYS A 375 -46.27 -31.43 5.93
C LYS A 375 -47.66 -32.08 5.93
N LYS A 376 -47.75 -33.40 6.22
CA LYS A 376 -49.04 -34.05 6.47
C LYS A 376 -49.62 -33.49 7.77
N ALA A 377 -50.88 -33.05 7.75
CA ALA A 377 -51.57 -32.63 8.96
C ALA A 377 -51.67 -33.82 9.93
N GLU A 378 -51.27 -33.61 11.19
CA GLU A 378 -51.68 -34.50 12.27
C GLU A 378 -53.21 -34.49 12.33
N ARG A 379 -53.83 -35.64 12.06
CA ARG A 379 -55.24 -35.86 12.36
C ARG A 379 -55.37 -35.88 13.88
N PHE A 380 -55.82 -34.78 14.48
CA PHE A 380 -56.44 -34.86 15.79
C PHE A 380 -57.78 -35.58 15.62
N PRO A 381 -58.00 -36.75 16.26
CA PRO A 381 -59.33 -37.35 16.28
C PRO A 381 -60.23 -36.46 17.13
N PHE A 382 -61.26 -35.90 16.51
CA PHE A 382 -62.35 -35.25 17.23
C PHE A 382 -62.98 -36.25 18.22
N SER A 383 -63.44 -35.76 19.36
CA SER A 383 -64.85 -35.90 19.71
C SER A 383 -65.32 -34.72 20.57
N PRO A 384 -66.50 -34.16 20.29
CA PRO A 384 -67.12 -33.10 21.08
C PRO A 384 -67.93 -33.69 22.24
N SER A 385 -67.98 -32.98 23.36
CA SER A 385 -69.07 -32.99 24.35
C SER A 385 -69.02 -31.65 25.09
#